data_AF-A0A6N3FV33-F1
#
_entry.id   AF-A0A6N3FV33-F1
#
_cell.length_a   1.000
_cell.length_b   1.000
_cell.length_c   1.000
_cell.angle_alpha   90.00
_cell.angle_beta   90.00
_cell.angle_gamma   90.00
#
_symmetry.space_group_name_H-M   'P 1'
#
loop_
_entity.id
_entity.type
_entity.pdbx_description
1 polymer ?
#
loop_
_entity_poly.entity_id
_entity_poly.type
_entity_poly.pdbx_seq_one_letter_code
_entity_poly.pdbx_strand_id
1 'polypeptide(L)' 'MQGKIRTLIMAIVFVVCLALIMIGQKNIGVPGLIMELVGLVGLLTLLFIYNNKYK' A
#
# COMPACT_ATOMS: atom_id res chain seq x y z
N MET A 1 17.46 15.23 -6.72
CA MET A 1 16.53 14.68 -7.74
C MET A 1 15.96 13.32 -7.32
N GLN A 2 16.79 12.36 -6.87
CA GLN A 2 16.36 11.01 -6.46
C GLN A 2 15.34 10.96 -5.31
N GLY A 3 15.42 11.85 -4.31
CA GLY A 3 14.50 11.84 -3.18
C GLY A 3 13.05 12.17 -3.56
N LYS A 4 12.84 13.08 -4.51
CA LYS A 4 11.49 13.46 -5.00
C LYS A 4 10.84 12.31 -5.76
N ILE A 5 11.62 11.62 -6.60
CA ILE A 5 11.17 10.43 -7.36
C ILE A 5 10.78 9.30 -6.41
N ARG A 6 11.58 9.05 -5.37
CA ARG A 6 11.26 8.03 -4.35
C ARG A 6 9.95 8.34 -3.61
N THR A 7 9.72 9.61 -3.24
CA THR A 7 8.46 10.03 -2.61
C THR A 7 7.27 9.86 -3.56
N LEU A 8 7.43 10.20 -4.84
CA LEU A 8 6.39 10.02 -5.85
C LEU A 8 6.02 8.54 -6.02
N ILE A 9 7.02 7.66 -6.12
CA ILE A 9 6.79 6.21 -6.19
C ILE A 9 6.04 5.71 -4.96
N MET A 10 6.45 6.12 -3.75
CA MET A 10 5.76 5.73 -2.52
C MET A 10 4.31 6.19 -2.48
N ALA A 11 4.02 7.40 -2.96
CA ALA A 11 2.65 7.90 -3.05
C ALA A 11 1.80 7.09 -4.03
N ILE A 12 2.36 6.71 -5.19
CA ILE A 12 1.65 5.86 -6.17
C ILE A 12 1.37 4.48 -5.57
N VAL A 13 2.35 3.85 -4.93
CA VAL A 13 2.17 2.54 -4.30
C VAL A 13 1.11 2.60 -3.19
N PHE A 14 1.10 3.68 -2.39
CA PHE A 14 0.08 3.89 -1.36
C PHE A 14 -1.34 3.92 -1.96
N VAL A 15 -1.55 4.67 -3.05
CA VAL A 15 -2.85 4.73 -3.73
C VAL A 15 -3.25 3.37 -4.30
N VAL A 16 -2.32 2.62 -4.88
CA VAL A 16 -2.58 1.26 -5.39
C VAL A 16 -2.98 0.32 -4.26
N CYS A 17 -2.30 0.35 -3.11
CA CYS A 17 -2.67 -0.46 -1.96
C CYS A 17 -4.07 -0.13 -1.43
N LEU A 18 -4.45 1.15 -1.38
CA LEU A 18 -5.81 1.55 -1.02
C LEU A 18 -6.84 1.05 -2.03
N ALA A 19 -6.55 1.14 -3.33
CA ALA A 19 -7.43 0.63 -4.37
C ALA A 19 -7.65 -0.89 -4.25
N LEU A 20 -6.61 -1.66 -3.94
CA LEU A 20 -6.71 -3.10 -3.71
C LEU A 20 -7.66 -3.43 -2.54
N ILE A 21 -7.57 -2.68 -1.44
CA ILE A 21 -8.48 -2.84 -0.29
C ILE A 21 -9.92 -2.51 -0.69
N MET A 22 -10.15 -1.38 -1.37
CA MET A 22 -11.50 -0.99 -1.81
C MET A 22 -12.11 -1.99 -2.79
N ILE A 23 -11.31 -2.56 -3.70
CA ILE A 23 -11.77 -3.59 -4.64
C ILE A 23 -12.03 -4.91 -3.90
N GLY A 24 -11.16 -5.29 -2.95
CA GLY A 24 -11.33 -6.48 -2.12
C GLY A 24 -12.62 -6.44 -1.33
N GLN A 25 -12.96 -5.28 -0.75
CA GLN A 25 -14.21 -5.07 0.00
C GLN A 25 -15.46 -5.25 -0.88
N LYS A 26 -15.37 -4.92 -2.17
CA LYS A 26 -16.48 -5.13 -3.13
C LYS A 26 -16.63 -6.59 -3.55
N ASN A 27 -15.58 -7.40 -3.40
CA ASN A 27 -15.55 -8.81 -3.78
C ASN A 27 -15.71 -9.71 -2.54
N ILE A 28 -16.94 -10.01 -2.15
CA ILE A 28 -17.22 -10.81 -0.94
C ILE A 28 -16.74 -12.25 -1.14
N GLY A 29 -15.73 -12.66 -0.38
CA GLY A 29 -15.20 -14.03 -0.37
C GLY A 29 -13.69 -14.09 -0.10
N VAL A 30 -13.14 -15.31 -0.13
CA VAL A 30 -11.70 -15.56 0.05
C VAL A 30 -10.82 -14.73 -0.91
N PRO A 31 -11.18 -14.55 -2.21
CA PRO A 31 -10.38 -13.73 -3.11
C PRO A 31 -10.32 -12.25 -2.70
N GLY A 32 -11.43 -11.66 -2.25
CA GLY A 32 -11.45 -10.27 -1.78
C GLY A 32 -10.65 -10.08 -0.50
N LEU A 33 -10.77 -11.03 0.43
CA LEU A 33 -9.97 -11.04 1.66
C LEU A 33 -8.46 -11.08 1.36
N ILE A 34 -8.02 -11.89 0.39
CA ILE A 34 -6.61 -11.92 -0.02
C ILE A 34 -6.19 -10.57 -0.62
N MET A 35 -7.02 -9.93 -1.45
CA MET A 35 -6.72 -8.60 -2.00
C MET A 35 -6.56 -7.55 -0.90
N GLU A 36 -7.41 -7.59 0.13
CA GLU A 36 -7.31 -6.70 1.29
C GLU A 36 -6.02 -6.94 2.07
N LEU A 37 -5.68 -8.20 2.35
CA LEU A 37 -4.44 -8.55 3.05
C LEU A 37 -3.20 -8.10 2.28
N VAL A 38 -3.19 -8.27 0.95
CA VAL A 38 -2.08 -7.79 0.10
C VAL A 38 -1.97 -6.27 0.17
N GLY A 39 -3.10 -5.55 0.06
CA GLY A 39 -3.13 -4.10 0.22
C GLY A 39 -2.62 -3.66 1.59
N LEU A 40 -3.05 -4.33 2.65
CA LEU A 40 -2.66 -4.04 4.04
C LEU A 40 -1.17 -4.26 4.28
N VAL A 41 -0.61 -5.38 3.83
CA VAL A 41 0.83 -5.67 3.92
C VAL A 41 1.64 -4.60 3.18
N GLY A 42 1.16 -4.15 2.03
CA GLY A 42 1.77 -3.04 1.28
C GLY A 42 1.80 -1.74 2.09
N LEU A 43 0.68 -1.36 2.70
CA LEU A 43 0.58 -0.16 3.55
C LEU A 43 1.49 -0.23 4.78
N LEU A 44 1.54 -1.38 5.46
CA LEU A 44 2.42 -1.60 6.60
C LEU A 44 3.90 -1.51 6.21
N THR A 45 4.27 -2.05 5.05
CA THR A 45 5.63 -1.97 4.51
C THR A 45 6.02 -0.52 4.19
N LEU A 46 5.12 0.24 3.56
CA LEU A 46 5.29 1.67 3.31
C LEU A 46 5.49 2.46 4.61
N LEU A 47 4.67 2.19 5.63
CA LEU A 47 4.78 2.80 6.95
C LEU A 47 6.11 2.46 7.62
N PHE A 48 6.55 1.19 7.54
CA PHE A 48 7.83 0.75 8.07
C PHE A 48 9.00 1.49 7.41
N ILE A 49 9.02 1.55 6.08
CA ILE A 49 10.06 2.25 5.32
C ILE A 49 10.06 3.75 5.63
N TYR A 50 8.88 4.35 5.77
CA TYR A 50 8.74 5.74 6.19
C TYR A 50 9.35 5.91 7.58
N ASN A 51 8.90 5.14 8.57
CA ASN A 51 9.35 5.25 9.96
C ASN A 51 10.87 5.06 10.10
N ASN A 52 11.45 4.11 9.38
CA ASN A 52 12.89 3.84 9.41
C ASN A 52 13.74 4.96 8.76
N LYS A 53 13.12 5.87 8.00
CA LYS A 53 13.78 7.05 7.43
C LYS A 53 13.77 8.27 8.38
N TYR A 54 12.84 8.30 9.35
CA TYR A 54 12.69 9.42 10.29
C TYR A 54 13.12 9.09 11.73
N LYS A 55 13.43 7.81 12.01
CA LYS A 55 14.30 7.44 13.14
C LYS A 55 15.74 7.85 12.84
#